data_AF-A0A953TSL2-F1
#
_entry.id   AF-A0A953TSL2-F1
#
_cell.length_a   1.000
_cell.length_b   1.000
_cell.length_c   1.000
_cell.angle_alpha   90.00
_cell.angle_beta   90.00
_cell.angle_gamma   90.00
#
_symmetry.space_group_name_H-M   'P 1'
#
loop_
_entity.id
_entity.type
_entity.pdbx_description
1 polymer ?
#
loop_
_entity_poly.entity_id
_entity_poly.type
_entity_poly.pdbx_seq_one_letter_code
_entity_poly.pdbx_strand_id
1 'polypeptide(L)'
;MSLLTVRQAAERLGVGYSTLKHWIYEGRVRTSVTSGGHHRIADAEVDRLLAPSTTAPAKNVARRRTGAIVSISGRNQLRGYVDEIRVEGLLAQVRLRIGDQTLTAVITRDAVEELNLHRGDDALAIVKATEVMVAREADTALHAAARRTKRGRRGR
;
A
#
# COMPACT_ATOMS: atom_id res chain seq x y z
N MET A 1 -13.32 28.15 4.88
CA MET A 1 -12.27 27.20 4.47
C MET A 1 -12.49 25.89 5.21
N SER A 2 -12.95 24.85 4.52
CA SER A 2 -13.15 23.52 5.12
C SER A 2 -11.80 22.88 5.43
N LEU A 3 -11.71 22.28 6.61
CA LEU A 3 -10.56 21.51 7.05
C LEU A 3 -10.89 20.03 6.92
N LEU A 4 -10.30 19.39 5.93
CA LEU A 4 -10.43 17.96 5.69
C LEU A 4 -9.56 17.16 6.65
N THR A 5 -10.04 15.98 7.00
CA THR A 5 -9.17 14.95 7.56
C THR A 5 -8.16 14.49 6.50
N VAL A 6 -7.03 13.93 6.95
CA VAL A 6 -6.04 13.33 6.04
C VAL A 6 -6.69 12.27 5.14
N ARG A 7 -7.64 11.49 5.64
CA ARG A 7 -8.33 10.47 4.81
C ARG A 7 -9.18 11.09 3.69
N GLN A 8 -9.99 12.09 4.01
CA GLN A 8 -10.82 12.79 3.03
C GLN A 8 -9.96 13.51 1.97
N ALA A 9 -8.85 14.12 2.40
CA ALA A 9 -7.91 14.73 1.47
C ALA A 9 -7.25 13.69 0.56
N ALA A 10 -6.87 12.52 1.08
CA ALA A 10 -6.29 11.44 0.29
C ALA A 10 -7.27 10.91 -0.77
N GLU A 11 -8.53 10.72 -0.38
CA GLU A 11 -9.61 10.31 -1.28
C GLU A 11 -9.85 11.36 -2.39
N ARG A 12 -9.88 12.66 -2.05
CA ARG A 12 -10.00 13.74 -3.05
C ARG A 12 -8.79 13.83 -3.99
N LEU A 13 -7.60 13.50 -3.50
CA LEU A 13 -6.36 13.49 -4.29
C LEU A 13 -6.20 12.20 -5.13
N GLY A 14 -7.03 11.19 -4.90
CA GLY A 14 -6.90 9.89 -5.55
C GLY A 14 -5.64 9.10 -5.12
N VAL A 15 -5.07 9.40 -3.95
CA VAL A 15 -3.87 8.74 -3.41
C VAL A 15 -4.18 7.94 -2.16
N GLY A 16 -3.30 6.99 -1.81
CA GLY A 16 -3.42 6.24 -0.56
C GLY A 16 -3.24 7.11 0.68
N TYR A 17 -3.92 6.75 1.78
CA TYR A 17 -3.81 7.47 3.08
C TYR A 17 -2.35 7.56 3.57
N SER A 18 -1.58 6.48 3.44
CA SER A 18 -0.16 6.44 3.80
C SER A 18 0.70 7.35 2.94
N THR A 19 0.39 7.46 1.64
CA THR A 19 1.09 8.35 0.69
C THR A 19 0.92 9.80 1.11
N LEU A 20 -0.33 10.19 1.43
CA LEU A 20 -0.58 11.55 1.90
C LEU A 20 0.06 11.80 3.26
N LYS A 21 0.03 10.84 4.18
CA LYS A 21 0.71 10.94 5.48
C LYS A 21 2.22 11.12 5.31
N HIS A 22 2.82 10.46 4.33
CA HIS A 22 4.24 10.62 4.02
C HIS A 22 4.55 12.04 3.52
N TRP A 23 3.75 12.59 2.60
CA TRP A 23 3.93 13.97 2.12
C TRP A 23 3.77 15.02 3.22
N ILE A 24 2.93 14.76 4.22
CA ILE A 24 2.81 15.59 5.42
C ILE A 24 4.12 15.57 6.22
N TYR A 25 4.70 14.38 6.45
CA TYR A 25 5.97 14.25 7.16
C TYR A 25 7.15 14.85 6.38
N GLU A 26 7.12 14.81 5.06
CA GLU A 26 8.10 15.47 4.19
C GLU A 26 7.89 16.99 4.07
N GLY A 27 6.85 17.55 4.68
CA GLY A 27 6.54 18.99 4.63
C GLY A 27 6.02 19.47 3.27
N ARG A 28 5.66 18.56 2.36
CA ARG A 28 5.14 18.89 1.02
C ARG A 28 3.67 19.34 1.04
N VAL A 29 2.94 18.92 2.08
CA VAL A 29 1.52 19.26 2.30
C VAL A 29 1.42 20.15 3.52
N ARG A 30 0.79 21.31 3.33
CA ARG A 30 0.51 22.24 4.42
C ARG A 30 -0.63 21.67 5.27
N THR A 31 -0.37 21.49 6.55
CA THR A 31 -1.37 20.97 7.49
C THR A 31 -1.49 21.88 8.70
N SER A 32 -2.68 21.88 9.31
CA SER A 32 -2.92 22.42 10.64
C SER A 32 -3.13 21.26 11.60
N VAL A 33 -2.60 21.36 12.82
CA VAL A 33 -2.76 20.32 13.83
C VAL A 33 -3.84 20.77 14.80
N THR A 34 -4.82 19.92 15.05
CA THR A 34 -5.84 20.16 16.08
C THR A 34 -5.22 20.07 17.48
N SER A 35 -5.91 20.57 18.51
CA SER A 35 -5.51 20.39 19.91
C SER A 35 -5.28 18.92 20.30
N GLY A 36 -5.93 17.98 19.60
CA GLY A 36 -5.74 16.53 19.76
C GLY A 36 -4.65 15.89 18.88
N GLY A 37 -3.78 16.67 18.24
CA GLY A 37 -2.63 16.13 17.47
C GLY A 37 -2.96 15.62 16.07
N HIS A 38 -4.21 15.69 15.62
CA HIS A 38 -4.59 15.26 14.28
C HIS A 38 -4.33 16.33 13.22
N HIS A 39 -3.66 15.96 12.13
CA HIS A 39 -3.47 16.80 10.95
C HIS A 39 -4.79 17.05 10.21
N ARG A 40 -4.97 18.29 9.80
CA ARG A 40 -6.08 18.78 8.99
C ARG A 40 -5.54 19.55 7.80
N ILE A 41 -6.11 19.27 6.63
CA ILE A 41 -5.67 19.86 5.37
C ILE A 41 -6.78 20.78 4.89
N ALA A 42 -6.44 22.02 4.56
CA ALA A 42 -7.40 22.96 4.01
C ALA A 42 -7.82 22.53 2.59
N ASP A 43 -9.08 22.73 2.22
CA ASP A 43 -9.53 22.43 0.85
C ASP A 43 -8.68 23.14 -0.21
N ALA A 44 -8.29 24.40 0.03
CA ALA A 44 -7.42 25.15 -0.87
C ALA A 44 -6.03 24.51 -1.05
N GLU A 45 -5.54 23.77 -0.06
CA GLU A 45 -4.29 23.02 -0.17
C GLU A 45 -4.47 21.75 -1.00
N VAL A 46 -5.58 21.05 -0.83
CA VAL A 46 -5.94 19.91 -1.70
C VAL A 46 -6.09 20.38 -3.14
N ASP A 47 -6.78 21.51 -3.36
CA ASP A 47 -6.97 22.09 -4.68
C ASP A 47 -5.64 22.57 -5.29
N ARG A 48 -4.70 23.08 -4.48
CA ARG A 48 -3.33 23.42 -4.91
C ARG A 48 -2.56 22.19 -5.37
N LEU A 49 -2.69 21.07 -4.67
CA LEU A 49 -2.03 19.81 -5.01
C LEU A 49 -2.66 19.14 -6.26
N LEU A 50 -3.96 19.37 -6.49
CA LEU A 50 -4.67 18.95 -7.69
C LEU A 50 -4.38 19.86 -8.89
N ALA A 51 -4.11 21.15 -8.66
CA ALA A 51 -3.76 22.09 -9.70
C ALA A 51 -2.41 21.68 -10.35
N PRO A 52 -2.31 21.65 -11.69
CA PRO A 52 -1.06 21.33 -12.35
C PRO A 52 0.01 22.37 -12.00
N SER A 53 0.94 22.01 -11.12
CA SER A 53 2.02 22.90 -10.67
C SER A 53 3.04 23.13 -11.80
N THR A 54 2.87 24.23 -12.52
CA THR A 54 3.94 24.96 -13.19
C THR A 54 4.71 25.77 -12.13
N THR A 55 5.79 25.21 -11.54
CA THR A 55 7.05 25.90 -11.14
C THR A 55 8.00 24.90 -10.41
N ALA A 56 8.92 24.32 -11.20
CA ALA A 56 10.25 23.71 -10.93
C ALA A 56 10.48 22.54 -9.92
N PRO A 57 11.45 21.61 -10.16
CA PRO A 57 12.10 21.23 -11.41
C PRO A 57 11.53 19.92 -12.00
N ALA A 58 11.67 19.80 -13.31
CA ALA A 58 11.24 18.65 -14.09
C ALA A 58 11.99 17.36 -13.71
N LYS A 59 11.30 16.43 -13.05
CA LYS A 59 11.45 14.98 -13.30
C LYS A 59 10.17 14.32 -13.80
N ASN A 60 9.18 15.13 -14.20
CA ASN A 60 8.13 14.70 -15.11
C ASN A 60 8.63 14.83 -16.55
N VAL A 61 9.74 14.16 -16.90
CA VAL A 61 10.05 13.91 -18.31
C VAL A 61 9.08 12.82 -18.74
N ALA A 62 7.99 13.29 -19.34
CA ALA A 62 6.99 12.49 -20.02
C ALA A 62 6.36 11.40 -19.14
N ARG A 63 5.11 11.63 -18.77
CA ARG A 63 4.09 10.58 -18.82
C ARG A 63 4.16 9.87 -20.19
N ARG A 64 5.13 9.00 -20.41
CA ARG A 64 4.83 7.77 -21.12
C ARG A 64 3.81 7.15 -20.19
N ARG A 65 2.55 7.14 -20.62
CA ARG A 65 1.59 6.16 -20.14
C ARG A 65 2.29 4.82 -20.42
N THR A 66 3.11 4.34 -19.48
CA THR A 66 3.49 2.93 -19.43
C THR A 66 2.16 2.23 -19.50
N GLY A 67 1.99 1.46 -20.58
CA GLY A 67 0.69 1.10 -21.14
C GLY A 67 -0.30 0.81 -20.02
N ALA A 68 -1.46 1.46 -20.05
CA ALA A 68 -2.56 1.05 -19.19
C ALA A 68 -2.65 -0.47 -19.31
N ILE A 69 -2.55 -1.21 -18.19
CA ILE A 69 -2.71 -2.65 -18.20
C ILE A 69 -4.08 -2.91 -18.84
N VAL A 70 -4.09 -3.25 -20.14
CA VAL A 70 -5.34 -3.30 -20.92
C VAL A 70 -6.17 -4.48 -20.43
N SER A 71 -5.51 -5.58 -20.12
CA SER A 71 -6.07 -6.73 -19.43
C SER A 71 -4.94 -7.59 -18.86
N ILE A 72 -5.19 -8.23 -17.72
CA ILE A 72 -4.33 -9.26 -17.15
C ILE A 72 -5.22 -10.35 -16.54
N SER A 73 -4.82 -11.61 -16.66
CA SER A 73 -5.59 -12.75 -16.13
C SER A 73 -5.54 -12.87 -14.60
N GLY A 74 -4.61 -12.14 -13.96
CA GLY A 74 -4.54 -11.99 -12.51
C GLY A 74 -5.78 -11.27 -11.98
N ARG A 75 -6.71 -12.05 -11.43
CA ARG A 75 -7.97 -11.54 -10.86
C ARG A 75 -7.79 -10.85 -9.51
N ASN A 76 -6.73 -11.19 -8.78
CA ASN A 76 -6.44 -10.57 -7.49
C ASN A 76 -5.47 -9.41 -7.73
N GLN A 77 -5.96 -8.19 -7.53
CA GLN A 77 -5.22 -6.97 -7.77
C GLN A 77 -5.24 -6.12 -6.49
N LEU A 78 -4.08 -5.93 -5.88
CA LEU A 78 -3.94 -5.22 -4.61
C LEU A 78 -3.14 -3.94 -4.83
N ARG A 79 -3.80 -2.80 -4.65
CA ARG A 79 -3.20 -1.46 -4.82
C ARG A 79 -2.44 -1.06 -3.57
N GLY A 80 -1.26 -0.49 -3.76
CA GLY A 80 -0.49 0.12 -2.70
C GLY A 80 0.72 0.84 -3.24
N TYR A 81 1.77 0.91 -2.42
CA TYR A 81 2.99 1.59 -2.80
C TYR A 81 4.22 0.81 -2.35
N VAL A 82 5.36 1.06 -3.00
CA VAL A 82 6.63 0.41 -2.71
C VAL A 82 7.23 0.97 -1.41
N ASP A 83 7.34 0.14 -0.38
CA ASP A 83 7.97 0.50 0.88
C ASP A 83 9.49 0.28 0.86
N GLU A 84 9.94 -0.76 0.16
CA GLU A 84 11.34 -1.16 0.10
C GLU A 84 11.61 -2.04 -1.13
N ILE A 85 12.81 -1.90 -1.69
CA ILE A 85 13.36 -2.78 -2.72
C ILE A 85 14.74 -3.23 -2.26
N ARG A 86 15.01 -4.54 -2.29
CA ARG A 86 16.34 -5.12 -2.07
C ARG A 86 16.71 -5.94 -3.29
N VAL A 87 17.89 -5.74 -3.84
CA VAL A 87 18.31 -6.45 -5.06
C VAL A 87 19.60 -7.21 -4.79
N GLU A 88 19.57 -8.52 -4.99
CA GLU A 88 20.66 -9.45 -4.69
C GLU A 88 20.85 -10.41 -5.87
N GLY A 89 22.01 -10.34 -6.54
CA GLY A 89 22.25 -11.12 -7.75
C GLY A 89 21.20 -10.86 -8.83
N LEU A 90 20.55 -11.91 -9.34
CA LEU A 90 19.51 -11.83 -10.39
C LEU A 90 18.10 -11.58 -9.84
N LEU A 91 17.93 -11.54 -8.52
CA LEU A 91 16.63 -11.42 -7.86
C LEU A 91 16.49 -10.08 -7.16
N ALA A 92 15.24 -9.66 -7.01
CA ALA A 92 14.84 -8.51 -6.23
C ALA A 92 13.67 -8.87 -5.32
N GLN A 93 13.76 -8.46 -4.06
CA GLN A 93 12.65 -8.45 -3.13
C GLN A 93 12.00 -7.05 -3.15
N VAL A 94 10.70 -7.00 -3.44
CA VAL A 94 9.89 -5.78 -3.43
C VAL A 94 8.86 -5.90 -2.32
N ARG A 95 8.89 -4.96 -1.38
CA ARG A 95 7.94 -4.90 -0.25
C ARG A 95 6.92 -3.79 -0.53
N LEU A 96 5.66 -4.16 -0.65
CA LEU A 96 4.53 -3.28 -0.90
C LEU A 96 3.71 -3.09 0.37
N ARG A 97 3.27 -1.86 0.64
CA ARG A 97 2.25 -1.58 1.66
C ARG A 97 0.88 -1.52 1.02
N ILE A 98 0.00 -2.44 1.42
CA ILE A 98 -1.38 -2.55 0.96
C ILE A 98 -2.29 -2.27 2.17
N GLY A 99 -2.77 -1.03 2.31
CA GLY A 99 -3.52 -0.64 3.50
C GLY A 99 -2.68 -0.73 4.79
N ASP A 100 -3.13 -1.55 5.74
CA ASP A 100 -2.42 -1.89 6.99
C ASP A 100 -1.55 -3.16 6.87
N GLN A 101 -1.64 -3.87 5.74
CA GLN A 101 -0.89 -5.07 5.48
C GLN A 101 0.39 -4.79 4.66
N THR A 102 1.34 -5.72 4.74
CA THR A 102 2.54 -5.71 3.93
C THR A 102 2.57 -6.95 3.06
N LEU A 103 2.82 -6.76 1.77
CA LEU A 103 2.97 -7.83 0.79
C LEU A 103 4.40 -7.82 0.25
N THR A 104 5.06 -8.96 0.26
CA THR A 104 6.41 -9.10 -0.28
C THR A 104 6.35 -9.94 -1.54
N ALA A 105 6.90 -9.42 -2.63
CA ALA A 105 7.12 -10.14 -3.87
C ALA A 105 8.61 -10.35 -4.09
N VAL A 106 8.96 -11.48 -4.69
CA VAL A 106 10.30 -11.72 -5.25
C VAL A 106 10.14 -11.74 -6.76
N ILE A 107 10.86 -10.86 -7.44
CA ILE A 107 10.88 -10.75 -8.90
C ILE A 107 12.33 -10.73 -9.39
N THR A 108 12.56 -10.70 -10.70
CA THR A 108 13.94 -10.54 -11.21
C THR A 108 14.43 -9.11 -11.02
N ARG A 109 15.75 -8.94 -10.97
CA ARG A 109 16.39 -7.61 -11.02
C ARG A 109 15.90 -6.84 -12.24
N ASP A 110 15.96 -7.47 -13.41
CA ASP A 110 15.57 -6.86 -14.69
C ASP A 110 14.12 -6.36 -14.64
N ALA A 111 13.20 -7.09 -13.99
CA ALA A 111 11.82 -6.64 -13.86
C ALA A 111 11.68 -5.36 -13.01
N VAL A 112 12.47 -5.20 -11.94
CA VAL A 112 12.50 -3.95 -11.17
C VAL A 112 12.97 -2.79 -12.04
N GLU A 113 14.03 -3.03 -12.82
CA GLU A 113 14.65 -2.02 -13.69
C GLU A 113 13.73 -1.63 -14.85
N GLU A 114 13.13 -2.61 -15.53
CA GLU A 114 12.17 -2.41 -16.62
C GLU A 114 10.90 -1.68 -16.17
N LEU A 115 10.39 -2.03 -14.98
CA LEU A 115 9.26 -1.33 -14.37
C LEU A 115 9.65 0.03 -13.80
N ASN A 116 10.95 0.34 -13.75
CA ASN A 116 11.50 1.54 -13.16
C ASN A 116 10.95 1.79 -11.74
N LEU A 117 10.90 0.72 -10.94
CA LEU A 117 10.33 0.74 -9.58
C LEU A 117 11.30 1.36 -8.58
N HIS A 118 10.78 2.32 -7.82
CA HIS A 118 11.48 3.00 -6.74
C HIS A 118 10.65 2.96 -5.47
N ARG A 119 11.33 3.14 -4.34
CA ARG A 119 10.66 3.35 -3.05
C ARG A 119 9.76 4.59 -3.13
N GLY A 120 8.51 4.43 -2.71
CA GLY A 120 7.48 5.47 -2.75
C GLY A 120 6.56 5.40 -3.97
N ASP A 121 6.90 4.60 -4.99
CA ASP A 121 6.07 4.48 -6.19
C ASP A 121 4.74 3.79 -5.90
N ASP A 122 3.67 4.27 -6.51
CA ASP A 122 2.39 3.56 -6.54
C ASP A 122 2.53 2.30 -7.40
N ALA A 123 2.10 1.16 -6.87
CA ALA A 123 2.25 -0.14 -7.51
C ALA A 123 1.00 -1.00 -7.34
N LEU A 124 0.82 -1.94 -8.26
CA LEU A 124 -0.25 -2.94 -8.21
C LEU A 124 0.37 -4.33 -8.04
N ALA A 125 0.08 -5.00 -6.93
CA ALA A 125 0.39 -6.40 -6.80
C ALA A 125 -0.68 -7.23 -7.54
N ILE A 126 -0.26 -8.07 -8.46
CA ILE A 126 -1.16 -8.89 -9.26
C ILE A 126 -0.86 -10.36 -8.94
N VAL A 127 -1.85 -11.06 -8.38
CA VAL A 127 -1.69 -12.45 -7.95
C VAL A 127 -2.61 -13.35 -8.78
N LYS A 128 -2.03 -14.38 -9.40
CA LYS A 128 -2.79 -15.38 -10.14
C LYS A 128 -3.67 -16.16 -9.18
N ALA A 129 -4.95 -16.31 -9.51
CA ALA A 129 -5.92 -16.95 -8.61
C ALA A 129 -5.56 -18.40 -8.23
N THR A 130 -4.87 -19.12 -9.11
CA THR A 130 -4.47 -20.52 -8.89
C THR A 130 -3.26 -20.68 -7.96
N GLU A 131 -2.61 -19.59 -7.57
CA GLU A 131 -1.40 -19.60 -6.72
C GLU A 131 -1.67 -19.08 -5.30
N VAL A 132 -2.95 -18.83 -4.98
CA VAL A 132 -3.38 -18.39 -3.65
C VAL A 132 -3.69 -19.61 -2.79
N MET A 133 -3.15 -19.62 -1.57
CA MET A 133 -3.51 -20.60 -0.54
C MET A 133 -4.58 -20.02 0.37
N VAL A 134 -5.54 -20.85 0.80
CA VAL A 134 -6.60 -20.48 1.75
C VAL A 134 -6.49 -21.36 2.99
N ALA A 135 -6.51 -20.73 4.16
CA ALA A 135 -6.52 -21.43 5.44
C ALA A 135 -7.72 -20.95 6.28
N ARG A 136 -8.29 -21.85 7.08
CA ARG A 136 -9.27 -21.52 8.11
C ARG A 136 -8.54 -21.50 9.45
N GLU A 137 -8.74 -20.43 10.22
CA GLU A 137 -8.24 -20.38 11.59
C GLU A 137 -9.02 -21.37 12.47
N ALA A 138 -8.30 -22.11 13.30
CA ALA A 138 -8.92 -23.07 14.19
C ALA A 138 -9.64 -22.33 15.32
N ASP A 139 -10.89 -22.73 15.59
CA ASP A 139 -11.62 -22.21 16.75
C ASP A 139 -10.94 -22.71 18.04
N THR A 140 -10.22 -21.80 18.69
CA THR A 140 -9.43 -22.08 19.90
C THR A 140 -10.31 -22.62 21.03
N ALA A 141 -11.60 -22.27 21.07
CA ALA A 141 -12.55 -22.76 22.05
C ALA A 141 -12.88 -24.26 21.88
N LEU A 142 -13.05 -24.72 20.64
CA LEU A 142 -13.37 -26.12 20.32
C LEU A 142 -12.20 -27.08 20.59
N HIS A 143 -10.97 -26.65 20.31
CA HIS A 143 -9.78 -27.48 20.56
C HIS A 143 -9.43 -27.62 22.05
N ALA A 144 -9.71 -26.61 22.88
CA ALA A 144 -9.51 -26.69 24.32
C ALA A 144 -10.47 -27.73 24.97
N ALA A 145 -11.74 -27.76 24.54
CA ALA A 145 -12.74 -28.70 25.03
C ALA A 145 -12.39 -30.17 24.67
N ALA A 146 -11.91 -30.41 23.43
CA ALA A 146 -11.52 -31.74 22.96
C ALA A 146 -10.27 -32.31 23.68
N ARG A 147 -9.37 -31.45 24.19
CA ARG A 147 -8.20 -31.88 24.98
C ARG A 147 -8.57 -32.29 26.41
N ARG A 148 -9.59 -31.67 27.02
CA ARG A 148 -10.09 -32.03 28.36
C ARG A 148 -10.75 -33.41 28.39
N THR A 149 -11.56 -33.74 27.39
CA THR A 149 -12.27 -35.04 27.33
C THR A 149 -11.35 -36.24 27.06
N LYS A 150 -10.27 -36.07 26.27
CA LYS A 150 -9.27 -37.14 26.06
C LYS A 150 -8.41 -37.45 27.29
N ARG A 151 -8.14 -36.47 28.16
CA ARG A 151 -7.35 -36.67 29.40
C ARG A 151 -8.13 -37.45 30.47
N GLY A 152 -9.46 -37.26 30.55
CA GLY A 152 -10.32 -37.99 31.49
C GLY A 152 -10.58 -39.46 31.15
N ARG A 153 -10.32 -39.88 29.90
CA ARG A 153 -10.65 -41.24 29.41
C ARG A 153 -9.45 -42.21 29.36
N ARG A 154 -8.22 -41.74 29.65
CA ARG A 154 -6.99 -42.54 29.70
C ARG A 154 -6.55 -42.94 31.11
N GLY A 155 -7.31 -42.56 32.15
CA GLY A 155 -6.99 -42.82 33.56
C GLY A 155 -8.00 -43.71 34.29
N ARG A 156 -8.71 -44.59 33.57
CA ARG A 156 -9.59 -45.61 34.13
C ARG A 156 -9.24 -46.96 33.56
#